data_AF-A0A2U1ZWS7-F1
#
_entry.id   AF-A0A2U1ZWS7-F1
#
_cell.length_a   1.000
_cell.length_b   1.000
_cell.length_c   1.000
_cell.angle_alpha   90.00
_cell.angle_beta   90.00
_cell.angle_gamma   90.00
#
_symmetry.space_group_name_H-M   'P 1'
#
loop_
_entity.id
_entity.type
_entity.pdbx_description
1 polymer ?
#
loop_
_entity_poly.entity_id
_entity_poly.type
_entity_poly.pdbx_seq_one_letter_code
_entity_poly.pdbx_strand_id
1 'polypeptide(L)'
;MSAVPRSRSAALAAELRAVHARLRRAVDLARAAIDGGNPVALASTDLQVYCTGFCLALAEHHVAEDEHLFPAILGAHRDLADLVTDLQRDHSMLAHLIRGFDGALTAGGDEDTLSHHLDGIEAVMLTHFAYEEKRLLPLLTAEPADSAVALDPPTRLLGSLALDTTYE
;
A
#
# COMPACT_ATOMS: atom_id res chain seq x y z
N MET A 1 16.44 17.66 22.02
CA MET A 1 15.80 16.99 20.87
C MET A 1 16.88 16.20 20.17
N SER A 2 16.92 14.89 20.39
CA SER A 2 17.94 14.03 19.78
C SER A 2 17.57 13.82 18.32
N ALA A 3 18.48 14.13 17.40
CA ALA A 3 18.27 13.88 15.97
C ALA A 3 18.05 12.38 15.75
N VAL A 4 16.97 12.00 15.07
CA VAL A 4 16.79 10.63 14.63
C VAL A 4 17.90 10.29 13.64
N PRO A 5 18.60 9.15 13.79
CA PRO A 5 19.69 8.82 12.89
C PRO A 5 19.17 8.68 11.44
N ARG A 6 19.89 9.28 10.49
CA ARG A 6 19.71 9.17 9.03
C ARG A 6 19.38 7.76 8.53
N SER A 7 19.88 6.73 9.22
CA SER A 7 19.57 5.33 8.94
C SER A 7 18.08 5.01 9.03
N ARG A 8 17.31 5.66 9.91
CA ARG A 8 15.88 5.36 10.12
C ARG A 8 14.98 5.93 9.03
N SER A 9 15.18 7.18 8.61
CA SER A 9 14.40 7.75 7.49
C SER A 9 14.71 7.03 6.17
N ALA A 10 15.97 6.69 5.94
CA ALA A 10 16.37 5.89 4.78
C ALA A 10 15.80 4.45 4.84
N ALA A 11 15.75 3.84 6.04
CA ALA A 11 15.11 2.54 6.23
C ALA A 11 13.60 2.61 5.98
N LEU A 12 12.91 3.65 6.47
CA LEU A 12 11.49 3.86 6.19
C LEU A 12 11.22 4.00 4.69
N ALA A 13 12.06 4.77 3.98
CA ALA A 13 11.98 4.90 2.53
C ALA A 13 12.20 3.57 1.79
N ALA A 14 13.09 2.72 2.29
CA ALA A 14 13.31 1.39 1.75
C ALA A 14 12.12 0.45 2.02
N GLU A 15 11.55 0.51 3.22
CA GLU A 15 10.37 -0.28 3.60
C GLU A 15 9.13 0.12 2.80
N LEU A 16 8.88 1.41 2.56
CA LEU A 16 7.77 1.86 1.70
C LEU A 16 7.84 1.21 0.31
N ARG A 17 9.02 1.30 -0.35
CA ARG A 17 9.25 0.62 -1.63
C ARG A 17 9.05 -0.90 -1.54
N ALA A 18 9.49 -1.51 -0.45
CA ALA A 18 9.40 -2.95 -0.27
C ALA A 18 7.95 -3.42 -0.05
N VAL A 19 7.14 -2.67 0.70
CA VAL A 19 5.69 -2.86 0.85
C VAL A 19 5.00 -2.74 -0.50
N HIS A 20 5.23 -1.66 -1.26
CA HIS A 20 4.68 -1.51 -2.60
C HIS A 20 5.07 -2.65 -3.55
N ALA A 21 6.33 -3.10 -3.50
CA ALA A 21 6.78 -4.23 -4.32
C ALA A 21 6.08 -5.55 -3.93
N ARG A 22 5.80 -5.77 -2.63
CA ARG A 22 5.02 -6.94 -2.17
C ARG A 22 3.57 -6.85 -2.66
N LEU A 23 2.96 -5.67 -2.62
CA LEU A 23 1.59 -5.43 -3.08
C LEU A 23 1.45 -5.59 -4.60
N ARG A 24 2.41 -5.11 -5.40
CA ARG A 24 2.45 -5.35 -6.86
C ARG A 24 2.51 -6.84 -7.20
N ARG A 25 3.43 -7.58 -6.57
CA ARG A 25 3.51 -9.04 -6.74
C ARG A 25 2.21 -9.72 -6.35
N ALA A 26 1.44 -9.12 -5.44
CA ALA A 26 0.20 -9.70 -5.03
C ALA A 26 -0.91 -9.57 -6.06
N VAL A 27 -1.01 -8.41 -6.71
CA VAL A 27 -1.88 -8.25 -7.87
C VAL A 27 -1.49 -9.22 -9.00
N ASP A 28 -0.20 -9.40 -9.28
CA ASP A 28 0.28 -10.34 -10.31
C ASP A 28 -0.19 -11.79 -10.04
N LEU A 29 -0.15 -12.21 -8.77
CA LEU A 29 -0.57 -13.55 -8.36
C LEU A 29 -2.09 -13.72 -8.45
N ALA A 30 -2.86 -12.69 -8.05
CA ALA A 30 -4.31 -12.68 -8.21
C ALA A 30 -4.71 -12.77 -9.69
N ARG A 31 -4.00 -12.02 -10.56
CA ARG A 31 -4.20 -12.07 -12.02
C ARG A 31 -3.98 -13.47 -12.58
N ALA A 32 -2.83 -14.07 -12.24
CA ALA A 32 -2.49 -15.41 -12.72
C ALA A 32 -3.51 -16.48 -12.29
N ALA A 33 -4.11 -16.31 -11.11
CA ALA A 33 -5.17 -17.19 -10.62
C ALA A 33 -6.49 -17.00 -11.38
N ILE A 34 -6.83 -15.76 -11.75
CA ILE A 34 -8.01 -15.43 -12.56
C ILE A 34 -7.86 -16.00 -13.98
N ASP A 35 -6.77 -15.64 -14.66
CA ASP A 35 -6.48 -16.04 -16.05
C ASP A 35 -6.30 -17.57 -16.22
N GLY A 36 -6.02 -18.27 -15.12
CA GLY A 36 -5.95 -19.74 -15.11
C GLY A 36 -7.29 -20.42 -15.41
N GLY A 37 -8.41 -19.68 -15.35
CA GLY A 37 -9.73 -20.06 -15.87
C GLY A 37 -10.33 -21.34 -15.30
N ASN A 38 -9.75 -21.91 -14.24
CA ASN A 38 -10.24 -23.15 -13.64
C ASN A 38 -11.34 -22.80 -12.62
N PRO A 39 -12.62 -23.13 -12.88
CA PRO A 39 -13.72 -22.74 -12.00
C PRO A 39 -13.58 -23.33 -10.58
N VAL A 40 -12.92 -24.49 -10.44
CA VAL A 40 -12.62 -25.10 -9.14
C VAL A 40 -11.50 -24.34 -8.42
N ALA A 41 -10.56 -23.73 -9.16
CA ALA A 41 -9.51 -22.88 -8.60
C ALA A 41 -10.02 -21.46 -8.26
N LEU A 42 -10.91 -20.89 -9.09
CA LEU A 42 -11.59 -19.63 -8.79
C LEU A 42 -12.51 -19.74 -7.58
N ALA A 43 -13.20 -20.88 -7.46
CA ALA A 43 -13.97 -21.24 -6.27
C ALA A 43 -13.12 -21.86 -5.15
N SER A 44 -11.80 -22.02 -5.35
CA SER A 44 -10.94 -22.60 -4.32
C SER A 44 -10.74 -21.60 -3.19
N THR A 45 -10.60 -22.15 -1.99
CA THR A 45 -10.21 -21.39 -0.80
C THR A 45 -8.90 -20.63 -1.00
N ASP A 46 -8.03 -21.05 -1.91
CA ASP A 46 -6.70 -20.45 -2.10
C ASP A 46 -6.78 -19.05 -2.73
N LEU A 47 -7.59 -18.84 -3.77
CA LEU A 47 -7.75 -17.49 -4.36
C LEU A 47 -8.49 -16.56 -3.40
N GLN A 48 -9.51 -17.04 -2.71
CA GLN A 48 -10.21 -16.26 -1.69
C GLN A 48 -9.28 -15.88 -0.53
N VAL A 49 -8.54 -16.83 0.04
CA VAL A 49 -7.55 -16.55 1.10
C VAL A 49 -6.48 -15.58 0.61
N TYR A 50 -6.04 -15.73 -0.64
CA TYR A 50 -5.07 -14.85 -1.25
C TYR A 50 -5.58 -13.42 -1.42
N CYS A 51 -6.76 -13.25 -2.02
CA CYS A 51 -7.38 -11.96 -2.23
C CYS A 51 -7.78 -11.29 -0.92
N THR A 52 -8.35 -12.04 0.04
CA THR A 52 -8.62 -11.52 1.38
C THR A 52 -7.33 -11.06 2.05
N GLY A 53 -6.24 -11.83 1.95
CA GLY A 53 -4.93 -11.45 2.49
C GLY A 53 -4.37 -10.19 1.84
N PHE A 54 -4.41 -10.10 0.51
CA PHE A 54 -3.97 -8.92 -0.25
C PHE A 54 -4.82 -7.68 0.07
N CYS A 55 -6.15 -7.81 -0.02
CA CYS A 55 -7.08 -6.70 0.21
C CYS A 55 -6.95 -6.18 1.64
N LEU A 56 -6.81 -7.07 2.62
CA LEU A 56 -6.55 -6.70 4.00
C LEU A 56 -5.22 -5.99 4.14
N ALA A 57 -4.13 -6.55 3.59
CA ALA A 57 -2.81 -5.96 3.73
C ALA A 57 -2.69 -4.58 3.05
N LEU A 58 -3.30 -4.40 1.88
CA LEU A 58 -3.38 -3.11 1.19
C LEU A 58 -4.20 -2.09 1.98
N ALA A 59 -5.33 -2.51 2.55
CA ALA A 59 -6.16 -1.65 3.39
C ALA A 59 -5.42 -1.25 4.68
N GLU A 60 -4.76 -2.19 5.36
CA GLU A 60 -3.97 -1.93 6.56
C GLU A 60 -2.82 -0.96 6.30
N HIS A 61 -2.15 -1.11 5.16
CA HIS A 61 -1.08 -0.21 4.72
C HIS A 61 -1.59 1.23 4.56
N HIS A 62 -2.64 1.46 3.76
CA HIS A 62 -3.18 2.81 3.56
C HIS A 62 -3.76 3.41 4.84
N VAL A 63 -4.40 2.60 5.69
CA VAL A 63 -4.90 3.08 7.00
C VAL A 63 -3.73 3.52 7.89
N ALA A 64 -2.65 2.75 7.94
CA ALA A 64 -1.46 3.13 8.70
C ALA A 64 -0.86 4.45 8.18
N GLU A 65 -0.85 4.66 6.87
CA GLU A 65 -0.36 5.91 6.29
C GLU A 65 -1.27 7.09 6.64
N ASP A 66 -2.58 6.93 6.49
CA ASP A 66 -3.59 7.95 6.79
C ASP A 66 -3.58 8.35 8.27
N GLU A 67 -3.45 7.39 9.17
CA GLU A 67 -3.55 7.60 10.62
C GLU A 67 -2.22 7.97 11.28
N HIS A 68 -1.09 7.62 10.65
CA HIS A 68 0.22 7.75 11.28
C HIS A 68 1.26 8.47 10.41
N LEU A 69 1.54 7.97 9.19
CA LEU A 69 2.60 8.55 8.35
C LEU A 69 2.26 9.99 7.91
N PHE A 70 1.09 10.20 7.33
CA PHE A 70 0.69 11.49 6.79
C PHE A 70 0.54 12.57 7.87
N PRO A 71 -0.06 12.30 9.06
CA PRO A 71 -0.03 13.25 10.17
C PRO A 71 1.39 13.63 10.61
N ALA A 72 2.33 12.67 10.65
CA ALA A 72 3.72 12.96 10.98
C ALA A 72 4.38 13.84 9.91
N ILE A 73 4.14 13.57 8.62
CA ILE A 73 4.60 14.39 7.50
C ILE A 73 4.05 15.82 7.61
N LEU A 74 2.75 15.99 7.85
CA LEU A 74 2.12 17.31 7.97
C LEU A 74 2.55 18.08 9.22
N GLY A 75 2.97 17.37 10.27
CA GLY A 75 3.59 17.95 11.45
C GLY A 75 4.92 18.66 11.14
N ALA A 76 5.70 18.11 10.19
CA ALA A 76 6.98 18.66 9.76
C ALA A 76 6.86 19.60 8.54
N HIS A 77 6.00 19.27 7.59
CA HIS A 77 5.87 19.90 6.28
C HIS A 77 4.40 20.25 5.96
N ARG A 78 3.92 21.37 6.51
CA ARG A 78 2.53 21.81 6.31
C ARG A 78 2.21 22.16 4.85
N ASP A 79 3.23 22.49 4.06
CA ASP A 79 3.14 22.79 2.62
C ASP A 79 2.80 21.56 1.77
N LEU A 80 2.85 20.35 2.34
CA LEU A 80 2.48 19.10 1.66
C LEU A 80 1.01 18.72 1.85
N ALA A 81 0.16 19.61 2.39
CA ALA A 81 -1.26 19.33 2.62
C ALA A 81 -2.01 18.88 1.35
N ASP A 82 -1.74 19.51 0.21
CA ASP A 82 -2.38 19.14 -1.07
C ASP A 82 -1.93 17.76 -1.55
N LEU A 83 -0.63 17.44 -1.38
CA LEU A 83 -0.09 16.11 -1.69
C LEU A 83 -0.77 15.02 -0.87
N VAL A 84 -0.87 15.20 0.45
CA VAL A 84 -1.54 14.25 1.35
C VAL A 84 -3.02 14.12 0.99
N THR A 85 -3.69 15.21 0.67
CA THR A 85 -5.10 15.19 0.26
C THR A 85 -5.30 14.36 -1.02
N ASP A 86 -4.39 14.47 -1.98
CA ASP A 86 -4.45 13.67 -3.20
C ASP A 86 -4.20 12.18 -2.92
N LEU A 87 -3.22 11.83 -2.07
CA LEU A 87 -2.96 10.43 -1.68
C LEU A 87 -4.15 9.81 -0.93
N GLN A 88 -4.77 10.54 0.00
CA GLN A 88 -5.97 10.09 0.71
C GLN A 88 -7.19 9.90 -0.22
N ARG A 89 -7.26 10.68 -1.30
CA ARG A 89 -8.28 10.47 -2.34
C ARG A 89 -8.03 9.17 -3.09
N ASP A 90 -6.78 8.87 -3.43
CA ASP A 90 -6.41 7.59 -4.05
C ASP A 90 -6.73 6.42 -3.11
N HIS A 91 -6.43 6.54 -1.82
CA HIS A 91 -6.77 5.52 -0.81
C HIS A 91 -8.28 5.25 -0.76
N SER A 92 -9.09 6.30 -0.79
CA SER A 92 -10.55 6.19 -0.82
C SER A 92 -11.06 5.49 -2.09
N MET A 93 -10.46 5.78 -3.24
CA MET A 93 -10.78 5.13 -4.52
C MET A 93 -10.39 3.65 -4.49
N LEU A 94 -9.18 3.32 -4.05
CA LEU A 94 -8.71 1.95 -3.91
C LEU A 94 -9.60 1.15 -2.96
N ALA A 95 -9.96 1.72 -1.80
CA ALA A 95 -10.87 1.09 -0.87
C ALA A 95 -12.25 0.80 -1.49
N HIS A 96 -12.76 1.68 -2.36
CA HIS A 96 -14.00 1.42 -3.10
C HIS A 96 -13.85 0.27 -4.11
N LEU A 97 -12.77 0.25 -4.89
CA LEU A 97 -12.51 -0.78 -5.90
C LEU A 97 -12.31 -2.15 -5.26
N ILE A 98 -11.56 -2.22 -4.15
CA ILE A 98 -11.34 -3.43 -3.36
C ILE A 98 -12.66 -4.01 -2.86
N ARG A 99 -13.56 -3.18 -2.30
CA ARG A 99 -14.90 -3.63 -1.89
C ARG A 99 -15.73 -4.15 -3.06
N GLY A 100 -15.60 -3.54 -4.24
CA GLY A 100 -16.26 -4.01 -5.46
C GLY A 100 -15.76 -5.39 -5.87
N PHE A 101 -14.45 -5.59 -5.88
CA PHE A 101 -13.82 -6.88 -6.18
C PHE A 101 -14.22 -7.97 -5.17
N ASP A 102 -14.16 -7.68 -3.87
CA ASP A 102 -14.59 -8.60 -2.81
C ASP A 102 -16.09 -9.00 -2.94
N GLY A 103 -16.94 -8.03 -3.29
CA GLY A 103 -18.35 -8.27 -3.58
C GLY A 103 -18.56 -9.19 -4.79
N ALA A 104 -17.82 -8.97 -5.87
CA ALA A 104 -17.86 -9.83 -7.06
C ALA A 104 -17.37 -11.25 -6.76
N LEU A 105 -16.28 -11.38 -5.99
CA LEU A 105 -15.73 -12.67 -5.57
C LEU A 105 -16.73 -13.45 -4.70
N THR A 106 -17.37 -12.78 -3.75
CA THR A 106 -18.40 -13.38 -2.86
C THR A 106 -19.65 -13.79 -3.63
N ALA A 107 -20.02 -13.04 -4.67
CA ALA A 107 -21.16 -13.36 -5.52
C ALA A 107 -20.87 -14.49 -6.54
N GLY A 108 -19.64 -14.99 -6.62
CA GLY A 108 -19.24 -16.00 -7.60
C GLY A 108 -19.13 -15.45 -9.02
N GLY A 109 -18.60 -14.23 -9.16
CA GLY A 109 -18.31 -13.60 -10.45
C GLY A 109 -17.45 -14.49 -11.36
N ASP A 110 -17.69 -14.40 -12.66
CA ASP A 110 -16.91 -15.10 -13.67
C ASP A 110 -15.53 -14.46 -13.88
N GLU A 111 -14.69 -15.13 -14.67
CA GLU A 111 -13.32 -14.69 -15.00
C GLU A 111 -13.30 -13.26 -15.55
N ASP A 112 -14.16 -12.94 -16.51
CA ASP A 112 -14.25 -11.60 -17.12
C ASP A 112 -14.59 -10.52 -16.08
N THR A 113 -15.56 -10.80 -15.20
CA THR A 113 -15.97 -9.87 -14.13
C THR A 113 -14.83 -9.62 -13.15
N LEU A 114 -14.18 -10.68 -12.67
CA LEU A 114 -13.09 -10.57 -11.71
C LEU A 114 -11.87 -9.88 -12.32
N SER A 115 -11.54 -10.19 -13.58
CA SER A 115 -10.45 -9.56 -14.32
C SER A 115 -10.68 -8.07 -14.50
N HIS A 116 -11.90 -7.65 -14.84
CA HIS A 116 -12.25 -6.23 -14.97
C HIS A 116 -12.11 -5.45 -13.66
N HIS A 117 -12.52 -6.03 -12.54
CA HIS A 117 -12.33 -5.41 -11.23
C HIS A 117 -10.84 -5.29 -10.87
N LEU A 118 -10.06 -6.34 -11.15
CA LEU A 118 -8.62 -6.35 -10.87
C LEU A 118 -7.86 -5.34 -11.75
N ASP A 119 -8.27 -5.14 -13.00
CA ASP A 119 -7.72 -4.09 -13.89
C ASP A 119 -7.88 -2.70 -13.28
N GLY A 120 -9.06 -2.41 -12.73
CA GLY A 120 -9.32 -1.14 -12.06
C GLY A 120 -8.43 -0.91 -10.85
N ILE A 121 -8.28 -1.95 -10.00
CA ILE A 121 -7.41 -1.90 -8.82
C ILE A 121 -5.96 -1.68 -9.25
N GLU A 122 -5.47 -2.48 -10.20
CA GLU A 122 -4.09 -2.43 -10.67
C GLU A 122 -3.75 -1.07 -11.27
N ALA A 123 -4.61 -0.53 -12.13
CA ALA A 123 -4.39 0.77 -12.77
C ALA A 123 -4.24 1.89 -11.74
N VAL A 124 -5.16 1.97 -10.76
CA VAL A 124 -5.09 3.00 -9.72
C VAL A 124 -3.88 2.78 -8.82
N MET A 125 -3.67 1.55 -8.35
CA MET A 125 -2.57 1.18 -7.45
C MET A 125 -1.20 1.52 -8.04
N LEU A 126 -0.97 1.23 -9.32
CA LEU A 126 0.30 1.55 -9.98
C LEU A 126 0.54 3.06 -10.07
N THR A 127 -0.48 3.83 -10.43
CA THR A 127 -0.36 5.30 -10.49
C THR A 127 -0.15 5.92 -9.11
N HIS A 128 -0.85 5.41 -8.11
CA HIS A 128 -0.77 5.82 -6.72
C HIS A 128 0.64 5.57 -6.16
N PHE A 129 1.14 4.33 -6.20
CA PHE A 129 2.48 4.01 -5.70
C PHE A 129 3.57 4.81 -6.42
N ALA A 130 3.45 5.00 -7.74
CA ALA A 130 4.41 5.79 -8.49
C ALA A 130 4.40 7.27 -8.07
N TYR A 131 3.22 7.83 -7.81
CA TYR A 131 3.07 9.21 -7.34
C TYR A 131 3.63 9.37 -5.93
N GLU A 132 3.24 8.51 -5.00
CA GLU A 132 3.71 8.55 -3.63
C GLU A 132 5.24 8.40 -3.55
N GLU A 133 5.79 7.36 -4.16
CA GLU A 133 7.24 7.12 -4.15
C GLU A 133 8.01 8.31 -4.73
N LYS A 134 7.52 8.88 -5.82
CA LYS A 134 8.15 10.05 -6.46
C LYS A 134 8.15 11.26 -5.53
N ARG A 135 7.14 11.42 -4.67
CA ARG A 135 6.96 12.61 -3.83
C ARG A 135 7.58 12.44 -2.45
N LEU A 136 7.44 11.28 -1.82
CA LEU A 136 7.86 11.04 -0.43
C LEU A 136 9.31 10.57 -0.32
N LEU A 137 9.81 9.75 -1.24
CA LEU A 137 11.16 9.19 -1.09
C LEU A 137 12.27 10.26 -1.11
N PRO A 138 12.21 11.32 -1.94
CA PRO A 138 13.16 12.41 -1.84
C PRO A 138 13.13 13.11 -0.47
N LEU A 139 11.95 13.25 0.15
CA LEU A 139 11.81 13.87 1.47
C LEU A 139 12.46 13.01 2.57
N LEU A 140 12.25 11.69 2.50
CA LEU A 140 12.78 10.75 3.48
C LEU A 140 14.30 10.51 3.35
N THR A 141 14.89 10.85 2.20
CA THR A 141 16.31 10.58 1.89
C THR A 141 17.16 11.84 1.67
N ALA A 142 16.57 13.04 1.67
CA ALA A 142 17.29 14.30 1.57
C ALA A 142 18.20 14.56 2.78
N GLU A 143 19.18 15.46 2.65
CA GLU A 143 20.09 15.84 3.73
C GLU A 143 19.92 17.32 4.14
N PRO A 144 19.76 17.62 5.45
CA PRO A 144 19.47 16.67 6.53
C PRO A 144 18.06 16.07 6.35
N ALA A 145 17.91 14.77 6.60
CA ALA A 145 16.60 14.11 6.51
C ALA A 145 15.67 14.68 7.58
N ASP A 146 14.40 14.92 7.24
CA ASP A 146 13.45 15.44 8.23
C ASP A 146 13.13 14.34 9.25
N SER A 147 13.66 14.53 10.45
CA SER A 147 13.83 13.49 11.46
C SER A 147 12.57 13.17 12.26
N ALA A 148 11.53 14.00 12.16
CA ALA A 148 10.33 13.84 12.98
C ALA A 148 9.46 12.63 12.56
N VAL A 149 9.51 12.26 11.27
CA VAL A 149 8.66 11.19 10.71
C VAL A 149 9.17 9.79 11.09
N ALA A 150 10.48 9.60 11.25
CA ALA A 150 11.11 8.29 11.46
C ALA A 150 11.30 7.91 12.95
N LEU A 151 10.48 8.48 13.84
CA LEU A 151 10.50 8.16 15.27
C LEU A 151 9.75 6.86 15.61
N ASP A 152 8.69 6.57 14.86
CA ASP A 152 7.88 5.36 15.00
C ASP A 152 8.43 4.20 14.14
N PRO A 153 8.19 2.94 14.54
CA PRO A 153 8.63 1.79 13.76
C PRO A 153 7.89 1.69 12.41
N PRO A 154 8.52 1.14 11.35
CA PRO A 154 7.90 1.01 10.03
C PRO A 154 6.55 0.28 10.06
N THR A 155 6.41 -0.72 10.92
CA THR A 155 5.15 -1.48 11.11
C THR A 155 3.97 -0.61 11.54
N ARG A 156 4.24 0.47 12.28
CA ARG A 156 3.21 1.44 12.65
C ARG A 156 2.90 2.41 11.52
N LEU A 157 3.90 2.82 10.75
CA LEU A 157 3.74 3.85 9.73
C LEU A 157 3.22 3.31 8.39
N LEU A 158 3.53 2.04 8.08
CA LEU A 158 3.29 1.42 6.77
C LEU A 158 2.46 0.14 6.87
N GLY A 159 2.03 -0.25 8.08
CA GLY A 159 1.23 -1.45 8.33
C GLY A 159 2.05 -2.74 8.43
N SER A 160 1.34 -3.87 8.50
CA SER A 160 1.90 -5.20 8.83
C SER A 160 2.87 -5.78 7.81
N LEU A 161 2.90 -5.23 6.58
CA LEU A 161 3.83 -5.64 5.51
C LEU A 161 5.23 -5.03 5.65
N ALA A 162 5.39 -4.00 6.48
CA ALA A 162 6.69 -3.41 6.75
C ALA A 162 7.44 -4.25 7.78
N LEU A 163 8.75 -4.35 7.60
CA LEU A 163 9.60 -5.06 8.55
C LEU A 163 10.09 -4.10 9.64
N ASP A 164 10.18 -4.61 10.86
CA ASP A 164 10.76 -3.85 11.96
C ASP A 164 12.29 -3.87 11.82
N THR A 165 12.83 -2.91 11.07
CA THR A 165 14.28 -2.79 10.81
C THR A 165 15.03 -2.16 11.99
N THR A 166 14.41 -2.07 13.17
CA THR A 166 15.00 -1.43 14.36
C THR A 166 16.02 -2.30 15.10
N TYR A 167 16.27 -3.53 14.61
CA TYR A 167 17.26 -4.48 15.12
C TYR A 167 18.27 -4.91 14.02
N GLU A 168 19.08 -3.98 13.52
CA GLU A 168 20.43 -4.25 13.00
C GLU A 168 21.39 -3.14 13.43
#